data_AF-A0A7V3CGY5-F1
#
_entry.id   AF-A0A7V3CGY5-F1
#
_cell.length_a   1.000
_cell.length_b   1.000
_cell.length_c   1.000
_cell.angle_alpha   90.00
_cell.angle_beta   90.00
_cell.angle_gamma   90.00
#
_symmetry.space_group_name_H-M   'P 1'
#
loop_
_entity.id
_entity.type
_entity.pdbx_description
1 polymer ?
#
loop_
_entity_poly.entity_id
_entity_poly.type
_entity_poly.pdbx_seq_one_letter_code
_entity_poly.pdbx_strand_id
1 'polypeptide(L)' 'MKIFWSPSAVRSLQKISSHIALDKPEAARRWMEDVYKKVSRLEKFPNSGRKVPETGRPEIREIFLEITE' A
#
# COMPACT_ATOMS: atom_id res chain seq x y z
N MET A 1 1.41 -4.90 -16.19
CA MET A 1 2.29 -5.73 -15.33
C MET A 1 1.44 -6.53 -14.35
N LYS A 2 1.93 -7.67 -13.87
CA LYS A 2 1.24 -8.45 -12.81
C LYS A 2 1.73 -8.00 -11.45
N ILE A 3 0.83 -7.93 -10.47
CA ILE A 3 1.15 -7.56 -9.10
C ILE A 3 1.23 -8.82 -8.25
N PHE A 4 2.32 -8.95 -7.49
CA PHE A 4 2.52 -10.00 -6.51
C PHE A 4 2.77 -9.37 -5.15
N TRP A 5 2.06 -9.84 -4.15
CA TRP A 5 2.25 -9.42 -2.76
C TRP A 5 3.14 -10.43 -2.05
N SER A 6 4.18 -9.95 -1.36
CA SER A 6 4.96 -10.84 -0.50
C SER A 6 4.10 -11.31 0.68
N PRO A 7 4.36 -12.52 1.23
CA PRO A 7 3.68 -12.96 2.44
C PRO A 7 3.84 -11.98 3.61
N SER A 8 4.98 -11.27 3.69
CA SER A 8 5.20 -10.24 4.69
C SER A 8 4.30 -9.02 4.48
N ALA A 9 4.10 -8.58 3.23
CA ALA A 9 3.23 -7.46 2.92
C ALA A 9 1.77 -7.76 3.33
N VAL A 10 1.27 -8.96 3.02
CA VAL A 10 -0.08 -9.39 3.41
C VAL A 10 -0.26 -9.35 4.94
N ARG A 11 0.70 -9.89 5.69
CA ARG A 11 0.67 -9.84 7.17
C ARG A 11 0.70 -8.42 7.71
N SER A 12 1.51 -7.53 7.12
CA SER A 12 1.57 -6.12 7.52
C SER A 12 0.23 -5.41 7.28
N LEU A 13 -0.39 -5.62 6.12
CA LEU A 13 -1.71 -5.06 5.81
C LEU A 13 -2.78 -5.53 6.79
N GLN A 14 -2.81 -6.83 7.08
CA GLN A 14 -3.73 -7.40 8.08
C GLN A 14 -3.50 -6.79 9.46
N LYS A 15 -2.25 -6.70 9.93
CA LYS A 15 -1.93 -6.11 11.23
C LYS A 15 -2.41 -4.66 11.36
N ILE A 16 -2.18 -3.84 10.33
CA ILE A 16 -2.59 -2.43 10.34
C ILE A 16 -4.13 -2.33 10.30
N SER A 17 -4.77 -3.05 9.38
CA SER A 17 -6.23 -3.05 9.25
C SER A 17 -6.92 -3.52 10.54
N SER A 18 -6.44 -4.62 11.16
CA SER A 18 -6.96 -5.10 12.44
C SER A 18 -6.74 -4.10 13.57
N HIS A 19 -5.62 -3.38 13.58
CA HIS A 19 -5.38 -2.36 14.59
C HIS A 19 -6.35 -1.18 14.47
N ILE A 20 -6.58 -0.67 13.26
CA ILE A 20 -7.55 0.41 13.00
C ILE A 20 -8.97 -0.06 13.38
N ALA A 21 -9.31 -1.31 13.08
CA ALA A 21 -10.63 -1.87 13.34
C ALA A 21 -10.97 -1.99 14.84
N LEU A 22 -9.97 -1.93 15.74
CA LEU A 22 -10.21 -1.88 17.19
C LEU A 22 -10.99 -0.62 17.60
N ASP A 23 -10.79 0.50 16.90
CA ASP A 23 -11.48 1.76 17.15
C ASP A 23 -12.61 2.00 16.13
N LYS A 24 -12.28 1.90 14.82
CA LYS A 24 -13.20 2.24 13.73
C LYS A 24 -13.13 1.23 12.59
N PRO A 25 -13.97 0.18 12.61
CA PRO A 25 -14.00 -0.84 11.55
C PRO A 25 -14.20 -0.28 10.13
N GLU A 26 -15.05 0.74 9.98
CA GLU A 26 -15.26 1.39 8.67
C GLU A 26 -14.01 2.12 8.17
N ALA A 27 -13.22 2.71 9.07
CA ALA A 27 -11.95 3.34 8.71
C ALA A 27 -10.93 2.28 8.24
N ALA A 28 -10.91 1.11 8.88
CA ALA A 28 -10.06 0.00 8.46
C ALA A 28 -10.43 -0.51 7.06
N ARG A 29 -11.73 -0.58 6.74
CA ARG A 29 -12.21 -0.95 5.41
C ARG A 29 -11.79 0.09 4.36
N ARG A 30 -12.05 1.37 4.60
CA ARG A 30 -11.65 2.47 3.70
C ARG A 30 -10.15 2.49 3.45
N TRP A 31 -9.35 2.32 4.51
CA TRP A 31 -7.89 2.26 4.41
C TRP A 31 -7.42 1.10 3.50
N MET A 32 -8.01 -0.09 3.64
CA MET A 32 -7.71 -1.23 2.77
C MET A 32 -8.11 -0.98 1.30
N GLU A 33 -9.24 -0.32 1.07
CA GLU A 33 -9.69 0.07 -0.27
C GLU A 33 -8.74 1.07 -0.92
N ASP A 34 -8.25 2.06 -0.18
CA ASP A 34 -7.29 3.05 -0.67
C ASP A 34 -5.94 2.41 -1.02
N VAL A 35 -5.46 1.49 -0.18
CA VAL A 35 -4.28 0.67 -0.46
C VAL A 35 -4.46 -0.08 -1.78
N TYR A 36 -5.57 -0.81 -1.93
CA TYR A 36 -5.84 -1.59 -3.13
C TYR A 36 -5.95 -0.71 -4.39
N LYS A 37 -6.62 0.44 -4.30
CA LYS A 37 -6.77 1.42 -5.38
C LYS A 37 -5.42 2.00 -5.82
N LYS A 38 -4.54 2.35 -4.88
CA LYS A 38 -3.20 2.87 -5.21
C LYS A 38 -2.33 1.78 -5.83
N VAL A 39 -2.39 0.55 -5.33
CA VAL A 39 -1.57 -0.55 -5.86
C VAL A 39 -2.07 -1.04 -7.22
N SER A 40 -3.36 -1.18 -7.45
CA SER A 40 -3.92 -1.56 -8.77
C SER A 40 -3.49 -0.62 -9.90
N ARG A 41 -3.26 0.67 -9.62
CA ARG A 41 -2.71 1.62 -10.61
C ARG A 41 -1.32 1.21 -11.13
N LEU A 42 -0.54 0.47 -10.36
CA LEU A 42 0.79 -0.02 -10.75
C LEU A 42 0.75 -1.01 -11.92
N GLU A 43 -0.38 -1.66 -12.19
CA GLU A 43 -0.50 -2.54 -13.35
C GLU A 43 -0.26 -1.80 -14.66
N LYS A 44 -0.72 -0.53 -14.72
CA LYS A 44 -0.59 0.37 -15.87
C LYS A 44 0.61 1.32 -15.73
N PHE A 45 0.93 1.76 -14.51
CA PHE A 45 1.99 2.74 -14.25
C PHE A 45 3.00 2.22 -13.22
N PRO A 46 3.79 1.18 -13.55
CA PRO A 46 4.68 0.52 -12.60
C PRO A 46 5.78 1.43 -12.04
N ASN A 47 6.14 2.49 -12.78
CA ASN A 47 7.17 3.45 -12.41
C ASN A 47 6.61 4.75 -11.77
N SER A 48 5.34 4.75 -11.36
CA SER A 48 4.69 5.94 -10.79
C SER A 48 5.09 6.24 -9.33
N GLY A 49 5.67 5.28 -8.62
CA GLY A 49 6.20 5.49 -7.27
C GLY A 49 7.51 6.29 -7.28
N ARG A 50 7.78 7.01 -6.19
CA ARG A 50 9.05 7.71 -5.98
C ARG A 50 10.16 6.71 -5.73
N LYS A 51 11.35 6.92 -6.29
CA LYS A 51 12.53 6.08 -5.99
C LYS A 51 12.95 6.33 -4.54
N VAL A 52 13.24 5.27 -3.79
CA VAL A 52 13.65 5.39 -2.38
C VAL A 52 15.13 5.83 -2.33
N PRO A 53 15.43 7.08 -1.91
CA PRO A 53 16.77 7.64 -2.02
C PRO A 53 17.81 6.88 -1.19
N GLU A 54 17.42 6.32 -0.05
CA GLU A 54 18.29 5.59 0.88
C GLU A 54 18.78 4.26 0.32
N THR A 55 18.10 3.70 -0.69
CA THR A 55 18.41 2.37 -1.20
C THR A 55 19.44 2.38 -2.32
N GLY A 56 19.61 3.51 -3.02
CA GLY A 56 20.38 3.59 -4.26
C GLY A 56 19.84 2.73 -5.41
N ARG A 57 18.67 2.08 -5.25
CA ARG A 57 18.13 1.07 -6.16
C ARG A 57 16.89 1.59 -6.88
N PRO A 58 16.93 1.82 -8.22
CA PRO A 58 15.81 2.41 -8.96
C PRO A 58 14.56 1.52 -9.05
N GLU A 59 14.71 0.23 -8.77
CA GLU A 59 13.63 -0.75 -8.68
C GLU A 59 12.86 -0.68 -7.35
N ILE A 60 13.47 -0.13 -6.29
CA ILE A 60 12.80 0.07 -5.01
C ILE A 60 12.11 1.43 -5.02
N ARG A 61 10.79 1.40 -4.90
CA ARG A 61 9.94 2.58 -5.02
C ARG A 61 8.90 2.62 -3.90
N GLU A 62 8.59 3.83 -3.45
CA GLU A 62 7.58 4.12 -2.45
C GLU A 62 6.36 4.81 -3.07
N ILE A 63 5.19 4.54 -2.51
CA ILE A 63 3.93 5.21 -2.84
C ILE A 63 3.34 5.72 -1.53
N PHE A 64 3.00 7.00 -1.52
CA PHE A 64 2.33 7.62 -0.40
C PHE A 64 0.83 7.39 -0.49
N LEU A 65 0.26 6.93 0.62
CA LEU A 65 -1.17 6.84 0.85
C LEU A 65 -1.59 8.15 1.53
N GLU A 66 -2.43 8.93 0.86
CA GLU A 66 -3.10 10.06 1.49
C GLU A 66 -4.35 9.50 2.17
N ILE A 67 -4.37 9.56 3.49
CA ILE A 67 -5.55 9.20 4.27
C ILE A 67 -6.40 10.47 4.34
N THR A 68 -7.42 10.56 3.51
CA THR A 68 -8.45 11.61 3.62
C THR A 68 -9.41 11.24 4.75
N GLU A 69 -9.55 12.15 5.71
CA GLU A 69 -10.45 12.05 6.89
C GLU A 69 -11.95 12.07 6.52
#